data_AF-A0A7X1KQT6-F1
#
_entry.id   AF-A0A7X1KQT6-F1
#
_cell.length_a   1.000
_cell.length_b   1.000
_cell.length_c   1.000
_cell.angle_alpha   90.00
_cell.angle_beta   90.00
_cell.angle_gamma   90.00
#
_symmetry.space_group_name_H-M   'P 1'
#
loop_
_entity.id
_entity.type
_entity.pdbx_description
1 polymer ?
#
loop_
_entity_poly.entity_id
_entity_poly.type
_entity_poly.pdbx_seq_one_letter_code
_entity_poly.pdbx_strand_id
1 'polypeptide(L)'
;MADRDPSTARLPSHVEVGALLRQVQAAGGFAMVLAKGEADSGALLVVLTDQGRRSRAWERMPSPDGHRVWTRVREEVAEDPGDFADWLKRRQHQDPDLWIVELDIPEGERFIR
;
A
#
# COMPACT_ATOMS: atom_id res chain seq x y z
N MET A 1 22.14 2.81 28.50
CA MET A 1 21.55 1.55 28.03
C MET A 1 20.06 1.81 27.89
N ALA A 2 19.62 2.23 26.69
CA ALA A 2 18.21 2.44 26.40
C ALA A 2 17.74 1.21 25.62
N ASP A 3 16.95 0.40 26.30
CA ASP A 3 16.26 -0.75 25.72
C ASP A 3 15.26 -0.21 24.69
N ARG A 4 15.61 -0.30 23.40
CA ARG A 4 14.64 -0.05 22.32
C ARG A 4 13.75 -1.28 22.28
N ASP A 5 12.53 -1.14 22.75
CA ASP A 5 11.50 -2.16 22.60
C ASP A 5 11.43 -2.57 21.11
N PRO A 6 11.72 -3.83 20.76
CA PRO A 6 11.71 -4.28 19.37
C PRO A 6 10.33 -4.17 18.72
N SER A 7 9.26 -3.99 19.51
CA SER A 7 7.92 -3.71 19.02
C SER A 7 7.74 -2.28 18.45
N THR A 8 8.70 -1.38 18.67
CA THR A 8 8.67 -0.01 18.11
C THR A 8 9.48 0.13 16.81
N ALA A 9 10.21 -0.90 16.39
CA ALA A 9 11.01 -0.86 15.17
C ALA A 9 10.12 -1.09 13.93
N ARG A 10 10.08 -0.12 13.01
CA ARG A 10 9.36 -0.28 11.73
C ARG A 10 10.00 -1.42 10.93
N LEU A 11 9.17 -2.37 10.47
CA LEU A 11 9.61 -3.39 9.51
C LEU A 11 10.16 -2.72 8.24
N PRO A 12 11.22 -3.27 7.62
CA PRO A 12 11.64 -2.86 6.29
C PRO A 12 10.47 -2.94 5.30
N SER A 13 10.32 -1.93 4.44
CA SER A 13 9.20 -1.82 3.51
C SER A 13 9.05 -3.05 2.62
N HIS A 14 10.15 -3.63 2.12
CA HIS A 14 10.13 -4.83 1.29
C HIS A 14 9.59 -6.08 2.04
N VAL A 15 9.84 -6.18 3.35
CA VAL A 15 9.34 -7.28 4.19
C VAL A 15 7.83 -7.17 4.34
N GLU A 16 7.34 -5.96 4.60
CA GLU A 16 5.92 -5.68 4.75
C GLU A 16 5.16 -5.90 3.44
N VAL A 17 5.68 -5.41 2.32
CA VAL A 17 5.13 -5.69 0.98
C VAL A 17 5.07 -7.19 0.74
N GLY A 18 6.15 -7.93 1.00
CA GLY A 18 6.17 -9.38 0.85
C GLY A 18 5.14 -10.09 1.75
N ALA A 19 4.88 -9.58 2.95
CA ALA A 19 3.86 -10.11 3.85
C ALA A 19 2.44 -9.89 3.30
N LEU A 20 2.13 -8.68 2.82
CA LEU A 20 0.84 -8.35 2.21
C LEU A 20 0.54 -9.24 1.00
N LEU A 21 1.50 -9.39 0.09
CA LEU A 21 1.36 -10.25 -1.09
C LEU A 21 1.00 -11.69 -0.68
N ARG A 22 1.75 -12.26 0.27
CA ARG A 22 1.51 -13.63 0.75
C ARG A 22 0.17 -13.79 1.47
N GLN A 23 -0.23 -12.81 2.28
CA GLN A 23 -1.49 -12.85 3.02
C GLN A 23 -2.69 -12.83 2.07
N VAL A 24 -2.66 -11.98 1.04
CA VAL A 24 -3.73 -11.90 0.05
C VAL A 24 -3.79 -13.16 -0.81
N GLN A 25 -2.63 -13.64 -1.28
CA GLN A 25 -2.56 -14.90 -2.06
C GLN A 25 -3.05 -16.11 -1.25
N ALA A 26 -2.66 -16.21 0.03
CA ALA A 26 -3.13 -17.28 0.91
C ALA A 26 -4.64 -17.23 1.17
N ALA A 27 -5.24 -16.05 1.05
CA ALA A 27 -6.69 -15.85 1.14
C ALA A 27 -7.42 -16.04 -0.20
N GLY A 28 -6.74 -16.49 -1.25
CA GLY A 28 -7.31 -16.73 -2.58
C GLY A 28 -7.46 -15.48 -3.45
N GLY A 29 -6.90 -14.34 -3.04
CA GLY A 29 -6.84 -13.13 -3.85
C GLY A 29 -5.60 -13.07 -4.75
N PHE A 30 -5.53 -12.03 -5.57
CA PHE A 30 -4.36 -11.71 -6.37
C PHE A 30 -3.65 -10.48 -5.81
N ALA A 31 -2.32 -10.46 -5.87
CA ALA A 31 -1.54 -9.34 -5.36
C ALA A 31 -0.26 -9.15 -6.17
N MET A 32 0.08 -7.90 -6.48
CA MET A 32 1.21 -7.55 -7.34
C MET A 32 1.90 -6.27 -6.88
N VAL A 33 3.21 -6.18 -7.12
CA VAL A 33 3.96 -4.93 -7.02
C VAL A 33 3.85 -4.19 -8.35
N LEU A 34 3.18 -3.03 -8.37
CA LEU A 34 3.09 -2.15 -9.54
C LEU A 34 4.33 -1.26 -9.66
N ALA A 35 4.91 -0.84 -8.53
CA ALA A 35 6.16 -0.09 -8.47
C ALA A 35 6.97 -0.51 -7.24
N LYS A 36 8.29 -0.72 -7.44
CA LYS A 36 9.23 -0.98 -6.34
C LYS A 36 9.83 0.35 -5.88
N GLY A 37 9.79 0.57 -4.58
CA GLY A 37 10.44 1.70 -3.91
C GLY A 37 11.69 1.27 -3.14
N GLU A 38 12.12 2.12 -2.20
CA GLU A 38 13.28 1.86 -1.35
C GLU A 38 13.00 0.73 -0.36
N ALA A 39 13.93 -0.22 -0.21
CA ALA A 39 13.69 -1.50 0.43
C ALA A 39 13.43 -1.39 1.94
N ASP A 40 14.07 -0.47 2.65
CA ASP A 40 14.05 -0.42 4.11
C ASP A 40 13.08 0.63 4.68
N SER A 41 12.85 1.69 3.93
CA SER A 41 12.21 2.91 4.40
C SER A 41 11.21 3.54 3.45
N GLY A 42 11.07 3.00 2.24
CA GLY A 42 10.11 3.47 1.25
C GLY A 42 8.68 3.56 1.78
N ALA A 43 7.96 4.58 1.36
CA ALA A 43 6.53 4.71 1.67
C ALA A 43 5.72 3.60 0.98
N LEU A 44 4.52 3.32 1.49
CA LEU A 44 3.62 2.32 0.89
C LEU A 44 2.31 2.98 0.46
N LEU A 45 1.95 2.76 -0.80
CA LEU A 45 0.64 2.99 -1.38
C LEU A 45 0.04 1.64 -1.79
N VAL A 46 -1.12 1.32 -1.23
CA VAL A 46 -1.86 0.09 -1.52
C VAL A 46 -3.07 0.42 -2.37
N VAL A 47 -3.20 -0.21 -3.52
CA VAL A 47 -4.38 -0.16 -4.39
C VAL A 47 -5.23 -1.38 -4.09
N LEU A 48 -6.39 -1.16 -3.48
CA LEU A 48 -7.38 -2.21 -3.26
C LEU A 48 -8.35 -2.25 -4.43
N THR A 49 -8.52 -3.43 -5.03
CA THR A 49 -9.48 -3.68 -6.11
C THR A 49 -10.35 -4.90 -5.77
N ASP A 50 -11.48 -5.01 -6.45
CA ASP A 50 -12.35 -6.18 -6.41
C ASP A 50 -12.67 -6.59 -7.85
N GLN A 51 -12.02 -7.66 -8.30
CA GLN A 51 -12.03 -8.14 -9.69
C GLN A 51 -11.56 -7.08 -10.68
N GLY A 52 -10.48 -6.38 -10.35
CA GLY A 52 -9.92 -5.29 -11.16
C GLY A 52 -10.84 -4.07 -11.33
N ARG A 53 -11.83 -3.88 -10.45
CA ARG A 53 -12.77 -2.75 -10.50
C ARG A 53 -12.76 -1.96 -9.19
N ARG A 54 -13.21 -0.70 -9.27
CA ARG A 54 -13.43 0.18 -8.11
C ARG A 54 -12.17 0.36 -7.28
N SER A 55 -11.08 0.69 -7.97
CA SER A 55 -9.76 0.81 -7.37
C SER A 55 -9.73 1.92 -6.33
N ARG A 56 -9.21 1.62 -5.14
CA ARG A 56 -9.07 2.58 -4.04
C ARG A 56 -7.63 2.59 -3.57
N ALA A 57 -6.98 3.75 -3.62
CA ALA A 57 -5.61 3.92 -3.15
C ALA A 57 -5.60 4.37 -1.70
N TRP A 58 -4.78 3.69 -0.90
CA TRP A 58 -4.57 3.92 0.52
C TRP A 58 -3.09 4.15 0.77
N GLU A 59 -2.76 5.12 1.62
CA GLU A 59 -1.38 5.44 2.00
C GLU A 59 -1.19 5.31 3.50
N ARG A 60 -0.02 4.78 3.89
CA ARG A 60 0.34 4.69 5.31
C ARG A 60 1.00 5.98 5.78
N MET A 61 0.19 6.85 6.37
CA MET A 61 0.59 8.19 6.81
C MET A 61 0.95 8.21 8.30
N PRO A 62 1.90 9.04 8.73
CA PRO A 62 2.11 9.31 10.16
C PRO A 62 0.88 10.01 10.75
N SER A 63 0.48 9.59 11.94
CA SER A 63 -0.54 10.22 12.78
C SER A 63 0.13 11.12 13.83
N PRO A 64 -0.52 12.19 14.31
CA PRO A 64 -0.04 13.01 15.43
C PRO A 64 0.33 12.21 16.68
N ASP A 65 -0.30 11.06 16.89
CA ASP A 65 -0.09 10.19 18.05
C ASP A 65 1.15 9.27 17.90
N GLY A 66 1.96 9.47 16.85
CA GLY A 66 3.16 8.68 16.57
C GLY A 66 2.89 7.31 15.92
N HIS A 67 1.63 6.91 15.83
CA HIS A 67 1.21 5.74 15.06
C HIS A 67 1.19 6.02 13.56
N ARG A 68 1.12 4.97 12.76
CA ARG A 68 0.86 5.09 11.32
C ARG A 68 -0.55 4.59 11.03
N VAL A 69 -1.28 5.33 10.22
CA VAL A 69 -2.67 5.03 9.86
C VAL A 69 -2.78 4.93 8.35
N TRP A 70 -3.62 4.00 7.90
CA TRP A 70 -4.00 3.93 6.49
C TRP A 70 -5.07 4.97 6.20
N THR A 71 -4.79 5.83 5.22
CA THR A 71 -5.71 6.87 4.78
C THR A 71 -6.06 6.65 3.32
N ARG A 72 -7.36 6.65 2.99
CA ARG A 72 -7.80 6.62 1.60
C ARG A 72 -7.47 7.96 0.94
N VAL A 73 -6.65 7.94 -0.09
CA VAL A 73 -6.18 9.16 -0.78
C VAL A 73 -6.82 9.33 -2.16
N ARG A 74 -7.29 8.24 -2.78
CA ARG A 74 -7.96 8.29 -4.07
C ARG A 74 -8.90 7.11 -4.27
N GLU A 75 -9.91 7.31 -5.09
CA GLU A 75 -10.81 6.28 -5.60
C GLU A 75 -10.95 6.48 -7.10
N GLU A 76 -10.99 5.38 -7.84
CA GLU A 76 -11.25 5.34 -9.27
C GLU A 76 -12.69 5.77 -9.56
N VAL A 77 -12.84 6.66 -10.53
CA VAL A 77 -14.13 7.20 -10.96
C VAL A 77 -14.49 6.55 -12.29
N ALA A 78 -15.72 6.03 -12.39
CA ALA A 78 -16.13 5.20 -13.54
C ALA A 78 -16.11 5.97 -14.87
N GLU A 79 -16.33 7.29 -14.80
CA GLU A 79 -16.35 8.20 -15.93
C GLU A 79 -14.94 8.48 -16.50
N ASP A 80 -13.87 8.22 -15.75
CA ASP A 80 -12.49 8.34 -16.21
C ASP A 80 -11.53 7.32 -15.54
N PRO A 81 -11.56 6.05 -15.99
CA PRO A 81 -10.68 5.01 -15.45
C PRO A 81 -9.19 5.27 -15.73
N GLY A 82 -8.87 6.01 -16.80
CA GLY A 82 -7.48 6.29 -17.20
C GLY A 82 -6.76 7.22 -16.23
N ASP A 83 -7.49 8.18 -15.65
CA ASP A 83 -6.94 9.15 -14.70
C ASP A 83 -6.38 8.50 -13.43
N PHE A 84 -6.95 7.38 -12.95
CA PHE A 84 -6.42 6.67 -11.78
C PHE A 84 -5.04 6.07 -12.06
N ALA A 85 -4.89 5.37 -13.20
CA ALA A 85 -3.62 4.78 -13.61
C ALA A 85 -2.55 5.85 -13.86
N ASP A 86 -2.93 6.97 -14.49
CA ASP A 86 -2.01 8.08 -14.73
C ASP A 86 -1.63 8.81 -13.43
N TRP A 87 -2.53 8.88 -12.45
CA TRP A 87 -2.19 9.36 -11.13
C TRP A 87 -1.18 8.46 -10.42
N LEU A 88 -1.30 7.13 -10.50
CA LEU A 88 -0.31 6.21 -9.93
C LEU A 88 1.08 6.44 -10.54
N LYS A 89 1.16 6.60 -11.88
CA LYS A 89 2.43 6.93 -12.56
C LYS A 89 3.02 8.26 -12.06
N ARG A 90 2.17 9.28 -11.86
CA ARG A 90 2.60 10.57 -11.29
C ARG A 90 3.12 10.41 -9.85
N ARG A 91 2.46 9.61 -9.01
CA ARG A 91 2.92 9.32 -7.63
C ARG A 91 4.31 8.69 -7.64
N GLN A 92 4.52 7.66 -8.47
CA GLN A 92 5.81 7.00 -8.61
C GLN A 92 6.91 7.96 -9.10
N HIS A 93 6.58 8.88 -10.01
CA HIS A 93 7.55 9.88 -10.49
C HIS A 93 7.91 10.92 -9.41
N GLN A 94 6.95 11.30 -8.57
CA GLN A 94 7.14 12.28 -7.50
C GLN A 94 7.94 11.71 -6.32
N ASP A 95 7.76 10.42 -6.02
CA ASP A 95 8.43 9.72 -4.94
C ASP A 95 9.01 8.39 -5.46
N PRO A 96 10.27 8.38 -5.93
CA PRO A 96 10.94 7.17 -6.39
C PRO A 96 11.12 6.10 -5.30
N ASP A 97 11.02 6.47 -4.03
CA ASP A 97 11.12 5.55 -2.90
C ASP A 97 9.77 4.89 -2.57
N LEU A 98 8.68 5.29 -3.24
CA LEU A 98 7.33 4.78 -3.03
C LEU A 98 7.15 3.36 -3.59
N TRP A 99 6.64 2.46 -2.74
CA TRP A 99 6.06 1.20 -3.15
C TRP A 99 4.60 1.38 -3.56
N ILE A 100 4.23 0.85 -4.72
CA ILE A 100 2.83 0.74 -5.14
C ILE A 100 2.50 -0.75 -5.24
N VAL A 101 1.55 -1.20 -4.43
CA VAL A 101 1.13 -2.61 -4.35
C VAL A 101 -0.35 -2.70 -4.63
N GLU A 102 -0.74 -3.58 -5.55
CA GLU A 102 -2.14 -3.91 -5.81
C GLU A 102 -2.53 -5.15 -5.01
N LEU A 103 -3.69 -5.09 -4.35
CA LEU A 103 -4.36 -6.22 -3.70
C LEU A 103 -5.77 -6.34 -4.32
N ASP A 104 -5.96 -7.34 -5.17
CA ASP A 104 -7.25 -7.69 -5.77
C ASP A 104 -7.90 -8.81 -4.95
N ILE A 105 -8.77 -8.41 -4.02
CA ILE A 105 -9.50 -9.32 -3.14
C ILE A 105 -10.73 -8.62 -2.53
N PRO A 106 -11.86 -9.32 -2.37
CA PRO A 106 -12.97 -8.82 -1.58
C PRO A 106 -12.53 -8.44 -0.16
N GLU A 107 -13.10 -7.34 0.35
CA GLU A 107 -12.82 -6.85 1.72
C GLU A 107 -11.33 -6.60 1.98
N GLY A 108 -10.57 -6.14 0.97
CA GLY A 108 -9.13 -5.93 1.04
C GLY A 108 -8.65 -5.02 2.18
N GLU A 109 -9.51 -4.16 2.72
CA GLU A 109 -9.21 -3.29 3.88
C GLU A 109 -8.80 -4.11 5.13
N ARG A 110 -9.22 -5.38 5.25
CA ARG A 110 -8.83 -6.25 6.36
C ARG A 110 -7.34 -6.55 6.45
N PHE A 111 -6.58 -6.30 5.36
CA PHE A 111 -5.13 -6.46 5.30
C PHE A 111 -4.35 -5.19 5.63
N ILE A 112 -5.04 -4.03 5.70
CA ILE A 112 -4.44 -2.72 5.98
C ILE A 112 -5.09 -2.10 7.22
N ARG A 113 -4.62 -2.52 8.40
CA ARG A 113 -5.08 -2.03 9.72
C ARG A 113 -4.14 -0.98 10.30
#